data_AF-A0A3D0HPJ6-F1
#
_entry.id   AF-A0A3D0HPJ6-F1
#
_cell.length_a   1.000
_cell.length_b   1.000
_cell.length_c   1.000
_cell.angle_alpha   90.00
_cell.angle_beta   90.00
_cell.angle_gamma   90.00
#
_symmetry.space_group_name_H-M   'P 1'
#
loop_
_entity.id
_entity.type
_entity.pdbx_description
1 polymer ?
#
loop_
_entity_poly.entity_id
_entity_poly.type
_entity_poly.pdbx_seq_one_letter_code
_entity_poly.pdbx_strand_id
1 'polypeptide(L)'
;MKATGIVRRIDELGRIVIPKEIRRTLRIRESDPMEIFTNHEGGIVLKKYSPIGELGDTAQEYVESVANVAKCTVCVADRDRIVAAAGPQSRRYMGKELADPIKECIQQRATALYADGKGKMCRLIEEADPEP
;
A
#
# COMPACT_ATOMS: atom_id res chain seq x y z
N MET A 1 -22.48 4.47 3.74
CA MET A 1 -21.74 5.54 3.04
C MET A 1 -21.59 6.72 3.97
N LYS A 2 -20.46 7.44 3.94
CA LYS A 2 -20.27 8.66 4.74
C LYS A 2 -20.47 9.88 3.83
N ALA A 3 -21.51 10.66 4.08
CA ALA A 3 -21.78 11.87 3.30
C ALA A 3 -20.76 12.96 3.66
N THR A 4 -19.97 13.43 2.70
CA THR A 4 -19.01 14.53 2.91
C THR A 4 -19.63 15.90 2.65
N GLY A 5 -20.77 15.96 1.96
CA GLY A 5 -21.44 17.21 1.59
C GLY A 5 -20.68 18.07 0.56
N ILE A 6 -19.57 17.56 0.00
CA ILE A 6 -18.73 18.33 -0.91
C ILE A 6 -19.27 18.23 -2.34
N VAL A 7 -19.60 19.37 -2.94
CA VAL A 7 -20.05 19.48 -4.33
C VAL A 7 -18.92 20.01 -5.21
N ARG A 8 -18.70 19.38 -6.37
CA ARG A 8 -17.73 19.80 -7.39
C ARG A 8 -18.34 19.74 -8.78
N ARG A 9 -17.96 20.73 -9.61
CA ARG A 9 -18.35 20.76 -11.02
C ARG A 9 -17.41 19.87 -11.82
N ILE A 10 -17.97 19.25 -12.86
CA ILE A 10 -17.24 18.55 -13.90
C ILE A 10 -16.71 19.60 -14.88
N ASP A 11 -15.49 19.42 -15.37
CA ASP A 11 -14.95 20.30 -16.41
C ASP A 11 -15.43 19.91 -17.82
N GLU A 12 -14.97 20.63 -18.84
CA GLU A 12 -15.37 20.41 -20.24
C GLU A 12 -14.95 19.04 -20.80
N LEU A 13 -14.02 18.35 -20.14
CA LEU A 13 -13.49 17.04 -20.55
C LEU A 13 -14.05 15.89 -19.70
N GLY A 14 -14.98 16.15 -18.78
CA GLY A 14 -15.52 15.11 -17.91
C GLY A 14 -14.68 14.81 -16.66
N ARG A 15 -13.65 15.61 -16.35
CA ARG A 15 -12.80 15.40 -15.17
C ARG A 15 -13.44 16.02 -13.94
N ILE A 16 -13.23 15.37 -12.79
CA ILE A 16 -13.63 15.88 -11.48
C ILE A 16 -12.42 15.98 -10.56
N VAL A 17 -12.34 17.07 -9.81
CA VAL A 17 -11.26 17.29 -8.85
C VAL A 17 -11.61 16.60 -7.53
N ILE A 18 -10.75 15.68 -7.06
CA ILE A 18 -10.86 15.11 -5.71
C ILE A 18 -10.32 16.13 -4.68
N PRO A 19 -11.15 16.59 -3.72
CA PRO A 19 -10.74 17.52 -2.69
C PRO A 19 -9.50 17.06 -1.91
N LYS A 20 -8.67 18.01 -1.48
CA LYS A 20 -7.41 17.74 -0.78
C LYS A 20 -7.64 16.98 0.53
N GLU A 21 -8.74 17.21 1.23
CA GLU A 21 -9.05 16.47 2.47
C GLU A 21 -9.27 14.98 2.20
N ILE A 22 -10.03 14.66 1.13
CA ILE A 22 -10.29 13.28 0.73
C ILE A 22 -8.98 12.61 0.27
N ARG A 23 -8.18 13.30 -0.55
CA ARG A 23 -6.87 12.78 -1.01
C ARG A 23 -5.93 12.48 0.16
N ARG A 24 -5.86 13.37 1.15
CA ARG A 24 -5.03 13.14 2.36
C ARG A 24 -5.51 11.95 3.17
N THR A 25 -6.82 11.90 3.45
CA THR A 25 -7.43 10.81 4.24
C THR A 25 -7.24 9.45 3.58
N LEU A 26 -7.46 9.38 2.27
CA LEU A 26 -7.35 8.15 1.49
C LEU A 26 -5.93 7.91 0.95
N ARG A 27 -4.96 8.77 1.28
CA ARG A 27 -3.56 8.71 0.81
C ARG A 27 -3.47 8.54 -0.72
N ILE A 28 -4.26 9.31 -1.45
CA ILE A 28 -4.24 9.37 -2.92
C ILE A 28 -3.21 10.43 -3.33
N ARG A 29 -2.15 9.98 -3.99
CA ARG A 29 -1.06 10.83 -4.49
C ARG A 29 -1.30 11.18 -5.96
N GLU A 30 -0.53 12.14 -6.46
CA GLU A 30 -0.52 12.43 -7.88
C GLU A 30 -0.09 11.20 -8.67
N SER A 31 -0.74 10.96 -9.81
CA SER A 31 -0.53 9.78 -10.65
C SER A 31 -0.84 8.42 -10.00
N ASP A 32 -1.49 8.38 -8.82
CA ASP A 32 -2.01 7.11 -8.29
C ASP A 32 -3.14 6.59 -9.20
N PRO A 33 -3.09 5.31 -9.62
CA PRO A 33 -4.15 4.73 -10.41
C PRO A 33 -5.41 4.55 -9.55
N MET A 34 -6.55 4.86 -10.13
CA MET A 34 -7.86 4.75 -9.51
C MET A 34 -8.76 3.91 -10.40
N GLU A 35 -9.52 3.02 -9.77
CA GLU A 35 -10.51 2.21 -10.44
C GLU A 35 -11.90 2.84 -10.28
N ILE A 36 -12.66 2.86 -11.37
CA ILE A 36 -13.97 3.50 -11.45
C ILE A 36 -15.03 2.41 -11.59
N PHE A 37 -15.94 2.36 -10.62
CA PHE A 37 -17.11 1.49 -10.66
C PHE A 37 -18.38 2.32 -10.78
N THR A 38 -19.38 1.77 -11.45
CA THR A 38 -20.74 2.30 -11.49
C THR A 38 -21.67 1.38 -10.73
N ASN A 39 -22.52 1.92 -9.87
CA ASN A 39 -23.56 1.13 -9.21
C ASN A 39 -24.87 1.18 -10.03
N HIS A 40 -25.85 0.34 -9.65
CA HIS A 40 -27.15 0.27 -10.34
C HIS A 40 -28.01 1.53 -10.18
N GLU A 41 -27.72 2.38 -9.18
CA GLU A 41 -28.41 3.64 -8.90
C GLU A 41 -27.78 4.82 -9.66
N GLY A 42 -26.80 4.58 -10.55
CA GLY A 42 -26.10 5.62 -11.32
C GLY A 42 -25.00 6.37 -10.54
N GLY A 43 -24.67 5.91 -9.34
CA GLY A 43 -23.56 6.40 -8.53
C GLY A 43 -22.20 5.89 -9.02
N ILE A 44 -21.18 6.73 -8.90
CA ILE A 44 -19.78 6.41 -9.21
C ILE A 44 -19.03 6.12 -7.91
N VAL A 45 -18.32 5.01 -7.87
CA VAL A 45 -17.44 4.62 -6.75
C VAL A 45 -16.01 4.59 -7.25
N LEU A 46 -15.14 5.35 -6.57
CA LEU A 46 -13.70 5.38 -6.84
C LEU A 46 -12.96 4.55 -5.79
N LYS A 47 -12.13 3.60 -6.21
CA LYS A 47 -11.24 2.83 -5.33
C LYS A 47 -9.78 3.00 -5.77
N LYS A 48 -8.84 2.91 -4.81
CA LYS A 48 -7.41 2.85 -5.16
C LYS A 48 -7.17 1.56 -5.93
N TYR A 49 -6.56 1.66 -7.10
CA TYR A 49 -6.17 0.49 -7.86
C TYR A 49 -4.87 -0.07 -7.28
N SER A 50 -4.92 -1.29 -6.75
CA SER A 50 -3.74 -2.02 -6.29
C SER A 50 -3.69 -3.34 -7.05
N PRO A 51 -2.93 -3.43 -8.15
CA PRO A 51 -2.80 -4.68 -8.91
C PRO A 51 -2.19 -5.79 -8.06
N ILE A 52 -1.43 -5.44 -7.02
CA ILE A 52 -0.84 -6.38 -6.07
C ILE A 52 -1.87 -6.84 -5.03
N GLY A 53 -2.86 -6.01 -4.67
CA GLY A 53 -3.92 -6.39 -3.74
C GLY A 53 -4.81 -7.52 -4.27
N GLU A 54 -5.02 -7.55 -5.59
CA GLU A 54 -5.72 -8.64 -6.29
C GLU A 54 -4.84 -9.89 -6.46
N LEU A 55 -3.52 -9.75 -6.34
CA LEU A 55 -2.55 -10.85 -6.34
C LEU A 55 -2.29 -11.43 -4.95
N GLY A 56 -3.15 -11.15 -3.95
CA GLY A 56 -2.92 -11.56 -2.56
C GLY A 56 -2.56 -13.05 -2.40
N ASP A 57 -3.29 -13.94 -3.08
CA ASP A 57 -3.04 -15.39 -3.01
C ASP A 57 -1.71 -15.77 -3.66
N THR A 58 -1.41 -15.24 -4.85
CA THR A 58 -0.13 -15.46 -5.54
C THR A 58 1.05 -14.87 -4.77
N ALA A 59 0.87 -13.70 -4.16
CA ALA A 59 1.87 -13.06 -3.32
C ALA A 59 2.12 -13.87 -2.06
N GLN A 60 1.09 -14.49 -1.47
CA GLN A 60 1.21 -15.35 -0.31
C GLN A 60 1.99 -16.64 -0.64
N GLU A 61 1.65 -17.33 -1.72
CA GLU A 61 2.37 -18.52 -2.18
C GLU A 61 3.86 -18.21 -2.46
N TYR A 62 4.14 -17.03 -3.02
CA TYR A 62 5.50 -16.57 -3.28
C TYR A 62 6.30 -16.36 -1.98
N VAL A 63 5.76 -15.59 -1.02
CA VAL A 63 6.49 -15.34 0.23
C VAL A 63 6.70 -16.62 1.04
N GLU A 64 5.75 -17.56 1.00
CA GLU A 64 5.88 -18.87 1.65
C GLU A 64 7.02 -19.69 1.03
N SER A 65 7.07 -19.75 -0.30
CA SER A 65 8.12 -20.46 -1.03
C SER A 65 9.51 -19.89 -0.72
N VAL A 66 9.66 -18.56 -0.73
CA VAL A 66 10.94 -17.91 -0.44
C VAL A 66 11.32 -18.07 1.04
N ALA A 67 10.38 -17.88 1.97
CA ALA A 67 10.64 -18.03 3.41
C ALA A 67 11.07 -19.46 3.76
N ASN A 68 10.49 -20.47 3.09
CA ASN A 68 10.85 -21.87 3.28
C ASN A 68 12.32 -22.17 2.92
N VAL A 69 12.88 -21.46 1.93
CA VAL A 69 14.28 -21.62 1.51
C VAL A 69 15.21 -20.71 2.30
N ALA A 70 14.88 -19.42 2.38
CA ALA A 70 15.71 -18.40 3.01
C ALA A 70 15.73 -18.45 4.55
N LYS A 71 14.75 -19.15 5.16
CA LYS A 71 14.58 -19.28 6.61
C LYS A 71 14.50 -17.94 7.36
N CYS A 72 14.00 -16.91 6.69
CA CYS A 72 13.81 -15.57 7.24
C CYS A 72 12.37 -15.09 6.99
N THR A 73 12.02 -13.95 7.59
CA THR A 73 10.75 -13.28 7.33
C THR A 73 10.79 -12.63 5.95
N VAL A 74 9.82 -12.95 5.11
CA VAL A 74 9.69 -12.39 3.76
C VAL A 74 8.34 -11.69 3.68
N CYS A 75 8.32 -10.49 3.11
CA CYS A 75 7.11 -9.70 2.94
C CYS A 75 7.02 -9.17 1.50
N VAL A 76 5.80 -9.12 0.98
CA VAL A 76 5.46 -8.38 -0.24
C VAL A 76 4.53 -7.24 0.17
N ALA A 77 4.76 -6.07 -0.41
CA ALA A 77 4.01 -4.86 -0.13
C ALA A 77 3.49 -4.23 -1.41
N ASP A 78 2.39 -3.48 -1.31
CA ASP A 78 2.04 -2.48 -2.30
C ASP A 78 2.69 -1.13 -1.93
N ARG A 79 2.10 0.00 -2.37
CA ARG A 79 2.64 1.34 -2.08
C ARG A 79 2.37 1.81 -0.65
N ASP A 80 1.46 1.18 0.06
CA ASP A 80 0.95 1.65 1.35
C ASP A 80 1.12 0.63 2.47
N ARG A 81 0.95 -0.67 2.19
CA ARG A 81 0.92 -1.73 3.20
C ARG A 81 1.56 -3.03 2.74
N ILE A 82 1.90 -3.86 3.72
CA ILE A 82 2.28 -5.25 3.51
C ILE A 82 1.03 -6.05 3.12
N VAL A 83 1.06 -6.69 1.95
CA VAL A 83 -0.07 -7.48 1.41
C VAL A 83 0.10 -8.99 1.66
N ALA A 84 1.34 -9.46 1.82
CA ALA A 84 1.65 -10.86 2.08
C ALA A 84 2.91 -10.95 2.96
N ALA A 85 2.94 -11.92 3.87
CA ALA A 85 4.09 -12.15 4.75
C ALA A 85 4.20 -13.62 5.18
N ALA A 86 5.41 -14.16 5.19
CA ALA A 86 5.73 -15.51 5.65
C ALA A 86 7.04 -15.57 6.42
N GLY A 87 7.28 -16.69 7.10
CA GLY A 87 8.45 -16.89 7.96
C GLY A 87 8.23 -16.49 9.43
N PRO A 88 9.30 -16.47 10.25
CA PRO A 88 9.21 -16.15 11.67
C PRO A 88 8.58 -14.77 11.91
N GLN A 89 7.69 -14.65 12.89
CA GLN A 89 7.04 -13.39 13.27
C GLN A 89 6.29 -12.65 12.13
N SER A 90 5.95 -13.32 11.02
CA SER A 90 5.29 -12.70 9.86
C SER A 90 3.97 -11.98 10.19
N ARG A 91 3.23 -12.49 11.20
CA ARG A 91 1.99 -11.88 11.73
C ARG A 91 2.17 -10.44 12.19
N ARG A 92 3.39 -10.04 12.58
CA ARG A 92 3.71 -8.65 12.97
C ARG A 92 3.61 -7.69 11.79
N TYR A 93 3.85 -8.18 10.57
CA TYR A 93 3.97 -7.35 9.36
C TYR A 93 2.70 -7.35 8.51
N MET A 94 1.96 -8.47 8.44
CA MET A 94 0.78 -8.59 7.59
C MET A 94 -0.22 -7.43 7.80
N GLY A 95 -0.59 -6.74 6.72
CA GLY A 95 -1.54 -5.63 6.75
C GLY A 95 -1.03 -4.33 7.37
N LYS A 96 0.19 -4.29 7.90
CA LYS A 96 0.79 -3.07 8.47
C LYS A 96 1.14 -2.07 7.38
N GLU A 97 1.05 -0.81 7.76
CA GLU A 97 1.44 0.30 6.89
C GLU A 97 2.96 0.40 6.77
N LEU A 98 3.41 0.74 5.57
CA LEU A 98 4.82 0.94 5.29
C LEU A 98 5.35 2.20 5.96
N ALA A 99 6.57 2.15 6.47
CA ALA A 99 7.26 3.34 6.97
C ALA A 99 7.74 4.26 5.82
N ASP A 100 7.92 5.54 6.10
CA ASP A 100 8.39 6.51 5.10
C ASP A 100 9.71 6.13 4.40
N PRO A 101 10.75 5.60 5.09
CA PRO A 101 11.98 5.20 4.43
C PRO A 101 11.79 4.16 3.32
N ILE A 102 10.90 3.17 3.51
CA ILE A 102 10.66 2.15 2.48
C ILE A 102 9.73 2.67 1.38
N LYS A 103 8.75 3.54 1.72
CA LYS A 103 7.92 4.23 0.72
C LYS A 103 8.77 5.05 -0.24
N GLU A 104 9.76 5.79 0.28
CA GLU A 104 10.73 6.53 -0.53
C GLU A 104 11.57 5.61 -1.42
N CYS A 105 12.04 4.47 -0.89
CA CYS A 105 12.78 3.49 -1.69
C CYS A 105 11.94 2.95 -2.86
N ILE A 106 10.66 2.65 -2.63
CA ILE A 106 9.72 2.23 -3.68
C ILE A 106 9.54 3.32 -4.73
N GLN A 107 9.36 4.58 -4.30
CA GLN A 107 9.20 5.73 -5.21
C GLN A 107 10.45 5.94 -6.09
N GLN A 108 11.64 5.81 -5.51
CA GLN A 108 12.91 5.97 -6.22
C GLN A 108 13.32 4.74 -7.03
N ARG A 109 12.53 3.65 -6.98
CA ARG A 109 12.90 2.33 -7.54
C ARG A 109 14.28 1.87 -7.07
N ALA A 110 14.61 2.16 -5.81
CA ALA A 110 15.89 1.88 -5.19
C ALA A 110 15.83 0.63 -4.32
N THR A 111 16.95 -0.10 -4.23
CA THR A 111 17.10 -1.25 -3.35
C THR A 111 17.81 -0.83 -2.06
N ALA A 112 17.26 -1.21 -0.91
CA ALA A 112 17.93 -1.10 0.38
C ALA A 112 18.40 -2.49 0.83
N LEU A 113 19.70 -2.62 1.13
CA LEU A 113 20.30 -3.85 1.64
C LEU A 113 21.13 -3.50 2.87
N TYR A 114 20.92 -4.25 3.95
CA TYR A 114 21.71 -4.18 5.16
C TYR A 114 22.14 -5.58 5.57
N ALA A 115 23.44 -5.83 5.60
CA ALA A 115 24.04 -7.10 5.95
C ALA A 115 25.36 -6.86 6.69
N ASP A 116 25.62 -7.64 7.75
CA ASP A 116 26.87 -7.61 8.53
C ASP A 116 27.31 -6.19 8.97
N GLY A 117 26.35 -5.37 9.38
CA GLY A 117 26.62 -4.00 9.83
C GLY A 117 26.86 -2.99 8.71
N LYS A 118 26.71 -3.38 7.44
CA LYS A 118 27.00 -2.55 6.27
C LYS A 118 25.76 -2.35 5.39
N GLY A 119 25.67 -1.19 4.77
CA GLY A 119 24.63 -0.85 3.81
C GLY A 119 23.52 0.04 4.37
N LYS A 120 22.39 0.11 3.67
CA LYS A 120 21.26 0.98 4.00
C LYS A 120 20.23 0.20 4.80
N MET A 121 20.19 0.39 6.11
CA MET A 121 19.11 -0.12 6.95
C MET A 121 17.82 0.65 6.65
N CYS A 122 16.72 -0.07 6.45
CA CYS A 122 15.42 0.53 6.16
C CYS A 122 14.36 -0.02 7.09
N ARG A 123 13.66 0.86 7.80
CA ARG A 123 12.47 0.49 8.57
C ARG A 123 11.35 0.12 7.60
N LEU A 124 10.69 -1.01 7.84
CA LEU A 124 9.68 -1.55 6.93
C LEU A 124 8.26 -1.06 7.25
N ILE A 125 7.88 -1.03 8.52
CA ILE A 125 6.52 -0.71 8.97
C ILE A 125 6.49 0.43 9.98
N GLU A 126 5.39 1.17 10.00
CA GLU A 126 5.11 2.11 11.09
C GLU A 126 4.58 1.33 12.29
N GLU A 127 5.44 1.11 13.29
CA GLU A 127 4.99 0.67 14.60
C GLU A 127 4.99 1.87 15.55
N ALA A 128 3.86 2.07 16.23
CA ALA A 128 3.87 2.61 17.58
C ALA A 128 4.59 1.58 18.46
N ASP A 129 5.49 2.04 19.32
CA ASP A 129 6.36 1.21 20.17
C ASP A 129 5.66 -0.04 20.72
N PRO A 130 6.35 -1.19 20.82
CA PRO A 130 5.90 -2.18 21.78
C PRO A 130 5.94 -1.50 23.16
N GLU A 131 4.77 -1.38 23.80
CA GLU A 131 4.71 -0.97 25.21
C GLU A 131 5.67 -1.86 26.05
N PRO A 132 6.30 -1.27 27.08
CA PRO A 132 7.46 -1.82 27.77
C PRO A 132 7.26 -3.19 28.43
#